data_AF-A0A952WJS4-F1
#
_entry.id   AF-A0A952WJS4-F1
#
_cell.length_a   1.000
_cell.length_b   1.000
_cell.length_c   1.000
_cell.angle_alpha   90.00
_cell.angle_beta   90.00
_cell.angle_gamma   90.00
#
_symmetry.space_group_name_H-M   'P 1'
#
loop_
_entity.id
_entity.type
_entity.pdbx_description
1 polymer ?
#
loop_
_entity_poly.entity_id
_entity_poly.type
_entity_poly.pdbx_seq_one_letter_code
_entity_poly.pdbx_strand_id
1 'polypeptide(L)' 'MTKFDESTPNSDRGWIYATMDSGGKEITSMGAIESCVGCHAAAEKDRLFGFRK' A
#
# COMPACT_ATOMS: atom_id res chain seq x y z
N MET A 1 3.26 2.94 -3.17
CA MET A 1 1.87 2.93 -2.68
C MET A 1 1.29 4.30 -2.84
N THR A 2 -0.01 4.36 -3.11
CA THR A 2 -0.73 5.62 -3.29
C THR A 2 -2.06 5.52 -2.55
N LYS A 3 -2.49 6.61 -1.92
CA LYS A 3 -3.78 6.68 -1.23
C LYS A 3 -4.84 7.31 -2.14
N PHE A 4 -5.97 6.62 -2.25
CA PHE A 4 -7.18 7.05 -2.94
C PHE A 4 -8.31 7.25 -1.92
N ASP A 5 -9.53 7.47 -2.41
CA ASP A 5 -10.73 7.46 -1.57
C ASP A 5 -10.91 6.11 -0.85
N GLU A 6 -11.41 6.12 0.39
CA GLU A 6 -11.58 4.89 1.17
C GLU A 6 -12.58 3.90 0.56
N SER A 7 -13.52 4.37 -0.26
CA SER A 7 -14.48 3.53 -1.00
C SER A 7 -13.88 2.84 -2.22
N THR A 8 -12.63 3.15 -2.58
CA THR A 8 -11.94 2.52 -3.72
C THR A 8 -11.92 0.99 -3.54
N PRO A 9 -12.50 0.22 -4.48
CA PRO A 9 -12.50 -1.23 -4.41
C PRO A 9 -11.08 -1.80 -4.39
N ASN A 10 -10.90 -2.94 -3.72
CA ASN A 10 -9.60 -3.61 -3.59
C ASN A 10 -8.50 -2.70 -3.00
N SER A 11 -8.87 -1.82 -2.07
CA SER A 11 -7.95 -0.98 -1.33
C SER A 11 -7.95 -1.33 0.15
N ASP A 12 -6.85 -0.97 0.81
CA ASP A 12 -6.68 -1.08 2.25
C ASP A 12 -6.94 0.28 2.91
N ARG A 13 -8.22 0.62 3.14
CA ARG A 13 -8.65 1.96 3.59
C ARG A 13 -8.14 3.07 2.65
N GLY A 14 -8.33 2.88 1.35
CA GLY A 14 -7.85 3.80 0.30
C GLY A 14 -6.40 3.56 -0.11
N TRP A 15 -5.59 2.79 0.62
CA TRP A 15 -4.23 2.48 0.19
C TRP A 15 -4.21 1.39 -0.87
N ILE A 16 -3.56 1.69 -2.01
CA ILE A 16 -3.23 0.73 -3.05
C ILE A 16 -1.73 0.48 -3.03
N TYR A 17 -1.35 -0.79 -2.86
CA TYR A 17 0.01 -1.28 -2.95
C TYR A 17 0.25 -1.81 -4.36
N ALA A 18 1.50 -1.77 -4.82
CA ALA A 18 1.90 -2.36 -6.08
C ALA A 18 3.31 -2.93 -5.96
N THR A 19 3.53 -4.08 -6.58
CA THR A 19 4.87 -4.63 -6.83
C THR A 19 5.19 -4.48 -8.30
N MET A 20 6.45 -4.25 -8.63
CA MET A 20 6.91 -4.09 -10.01
C MET A 20 8.04 -5.07 -10.28
N ASP A 21 8.29 -5.32 -11.57
CA ASP A 21 9.52 -5.97 -11.99
C ASP A 21 10.77 -5.19 -11.53
N SER A 22 11.93 -5.83 -11.61
CA SER A 22 13.22 -5.21 -11.24
C SER A 22 13.62 -4.01 -12.12
N GLY A 23 13.01 -3.85 -13.30
CA GLY A 23 13.23 -2.73 -14.20
C GLY A 23 12.30 -1.53 -13.94
N GLY A 24 11.34 -1.68 -13.04
CA GLY A 24 10.31 -0.67 -12.75
C GLY A 24 9.37 -0.37 -13.92
N LYS A 25 9.22 -1.29 -14.87
CA LYS A 25 8.43 -1.07 -16.10
C LYS A 25 7.05 -1.69 -16.02
N GLU A 26 6.94 -2.88 -15.47
CA GLU A 26 5.68 -3.60 -15.37
C GLU A 26 5.26 -3.78 -13.91
N ILE A 27 3.96 -3.59 -13.67
CA ILE A 27 3.34 -3.91 -12.39
C ILE A 27 3.04 -5.42 -12.38
N THR A 28 3.59 -6.13 -11.41
CA THR A 28 3.39 -7.58 -11.24
C THR A 28 2.20 -7.91 -10.34
N SER A 29 1.79 -6.98 -9.46
CA SER A 29 0.60 -7.09 -8.62
C SER A 29 0.17 -5.72 -8.14
N MET A 30 -1.14 -5.50 -7.92
CA MET A 30 -1.67 -4.27 -7.32
C MET A 30 -2.93 -4.51 -6.49
N GLY A 31 -3.19 -3.61 -5.54
CA GLY A 31 -4.39 -3.60 -4.70
C GLY A 31 -4.07 -3.70 -3.21
N ALA A 32 -4.99 -4.27 -2.43
CA ALA A 32 -4.78 -4.61 -1.03
C ALA A 32 -3.94 -5.91 -0.91
N ILE A 33 -2.65 -5.81 -1.23
CA ILE A 33 -1.72 -6.95 -1.20
C ILE A 33 -1.49 -7.38 0.26
N GLU A 34 -1.96 -8.57 0.63
CA GLU A 34 -1.98 -9.08 2.02
C GLU A 34 -0.62 -8.96 2.72
N SER A 35 0.47 -9.37 2.05
CA SER A 35 1.83 -9.29 2.61
C SER A 35 2.31 -7.86 2.85
N CYS A 36 1.83 -6.88 2.06
CA CYS A 36 2.12 -5.47 2.29
C CYS A 36 1.29 -4.92 3.46
N VAL A 37 -0.01 -5.23 3.46
CA VAL A 37 -0.96 -4.80 4.48
C VAL A 37 -0.52 -5.29 5.87
N GLY A 38 0.01 -6.51 5.98
CA GLY A 38 0.43 -7.11 7.25
C GLY A 38 1.36 -6.22 8.08
N CYS A 39 2.39 -5.64 7.47
CA CYS A 39 3.28 -4.71 8.17
C CYS A 39 2.72 -3.29 8.21
N HIS A 40 2.15 -2.80 7.11
CA HIS A 40 1.69 -1.42 7.01
C HIS A 40 0.50 -1.12 7.94
N ALA A 41 -0.34 -2.09 8.25
CA ALA A 41 -1.42 -1.95 9.23
C ALA A 41 -0.93 -1.64 10.65
N ALA A 42 0.29 -2.02 10.99
CA ALA A 42 0.90 -1.75 12.30
C ALA A 42 1.55 -0.37 12.38
N ALA A 43 1.65 0.38 11.27
CA ALA A 43 2.24 1.71 11.28
C ALA A 43 1.34 2.70 12.03
N GLU A 44 1.94 3.52 12.91
CA GLU A 44 1.21 4.42 13.81
C GLU A 44 0.48 5.55 13.06
N LYS A 45 1.06 6.04 11.96
CA LYS A 45 0.55 7.18 11.20
C LYS A 45 0.04 6.72 9.85
N ASP A 46 -1.23 6.30 9.80
CA ASP A 46 -1.96 6.02 8.56
C ASP A 46 -1.17 5.15 7.56
N ARG A 47 -0.72 3.98 8.02
CA ARG A 47 0.03 3.02 7.20
C ARG A 47 1.40 3.49 6.69
N LEU A 48 1.90 4.61 7.18
CA LEU A 48 3.20 5.17 6.81
C LEU A 48 4.20 5.13 7.97
N PHE A 49 5.46 4.87 7.64
CA PHE A 49 6.57 4.82 8.58
C PHE A 49 7.44 6.08 8.46
N GLY A 50 8.28 6.33 9.48
CA GLY A 50 9.31 7.38 9.43
C GLY A 50 8.90 8.74 9.97
N PHE A 51 7.67 8.89 10.48
CA PHE A 51 7.29 10.08 11.23
C PHE A 51 8.02 10.13 12.58
N ARG A 52 8.52 11.32 12.95
CA ARG A 52 9.02 11.58 14.30
C ARG A 52 7.84 11.63 15.27
N LYS A 53 8.03 11.07 16.45
CA LYS A 53 7.06 11.10 17.55
C LYS A 53 6.93 12.50 18.12
#